data_AF-A0A7Y1SP52-F1
#
_entry.id   AF-A0A7Y1SP52-F1
#
_cell.length_a   1.000
_cell.length_b   1.000
_cell.length_c   1.000
_cell.angle_alpha   90.00
_cell.angle_beta   90.00
_cell.angle_gamma   90.00
#
_symmetry.space_group_name_H-M   'P 1'
#
loop_
_entity.id
_entity.type
_entity.pdbx_description
1 polymer ?
#
loop_
_entity_poly.entity_id
_entity_poly.type
_entity_poly.pdbx_seq_one_letter_code
_entity_poly.pdbx_strand_id
1 'polypeptide(L)'
;MNWFVQVQNQNYGPYTDEQMQAFVLEGRVNANSLITNDINSGFFSAGAFEAFGFWSGQQKIAVGATQNQSYHAIPAIPSPRPTPSPHTTQTPQPAQQPAHTPVSVSASAGAPRVFLVMAEINSEGTMGFLHALQKFGQAERVGNTVWLLKSEASVEQLRNALSQTLDSQDRLFLLDSHNNKPAWFNIGADLDHRIRDLWQDDQG
;
A
#
# COMPACT_ATOMS: atom_id res chain seq x y z
N MET A 1 -17.87 -7.29 15.24
CA MET A 1 -17.83 -8.01 13.96
C MET A 1 -17.60 -9.50 14.21
N ASN A 2 -17.93 -10.36 13.24
CA ASN A 2 -17.57 -11.78 13.27
C ASN A 2 -16.42 -12.02 12.30
N TRP A 3 -15.34 -12.61 12.78
CA TRP A 3 -14.12 -12.86 12.03
C TRP A 3 -13.90 -14.35 11.83
N PHE A 4 -13.31 -14.69 10.69
CA PHE A 4 -12.87 -16.03 10.35
C PHE A 4 -11.38 -16.00 10.09
N VAL A 5 -10.66 -17.02 10.56
CA VAL A 5 -9.23 -17.20 10.33
C VAL A 5 -9.04 -18.46 9.51
N GLN A 6 -8.21 -18.41 8.47
CA GLN A 6 -7.89 -19.56 7.65
C GLN A 6 -6.48 -20.08 7.96
N VAL A 7 -6.40 -21.36 8.29
CA VAL A 7 -5.15 -22.08 8.57
C VAL A 7 -5.18 -23.39 7.79
N GLN A 8 -4.18 -23.62 6.94
CA GLN A 8 -4.08 -24.84 6.12
C GLN A 8 -5.38 -25.17 5.36
N ASN A 9 -5.99 -24.16 4.71
CA ASN A 9 -7.26 -24.30 3.99
C ASN A 9 -8.47 -24.73 4.84
N GLN A 10 -8.37 -24.64 6.16
CA GLN A 10 -9.51 -24.80 7.08
C GLN A 10 -9.90 -23.45 7.67
N ASN A 11 -11.20 -23.18 7.68
CA ASN A 11 -11.76 -21.92 8.13
C ASN A 11 -12.23 -22.09 9.58
N TYR A 12 -11.72 -21.27 10.47
CA TYR A 12 -12.05 -21.27 11.89
C TYR A 12 -12.78 -19.98 12.26
N GLY A 13 -13.80 -20.10 13.10
CA GLY A 13 -14.65 -18.99 13.53
C GLY A 13 -16.13 -19.42 13.61
N PRO A 14 -17.06 -18.47 13.76
CA PRO A 14 -16.82 -17.02 13.87
C PRO A 14 -16.18 -16.64 15.22
N TYR A 15 -15.26 -15.68 15.17
CA TYR A 15 -14.59 -15.08 16.33
C TYR A 15 -15.01 -13.63 16.52
N THR A 16 -15.17 -13.20 17.76
CA THR A 16 -15.40 -11.79 18.08
C THR A 16 -14.09 -10.99 17.96
N ASP A 17 -14.19 -9.67 17.88
CA ASP A 17 -13.02 -8.78 17.91
C ASP A 17 -12.13 -9.01 19.15
N GLU A 18 -12.73 -9.28 20.32
CA GLU A 18 -12.00 -9.60 21.56
C GLU A 18 -11.19 -10.90 21.46
N GLN A 19 -11.75 -11.93 20.80
CA GLN A 19 -11.06 -13.20 20.57
C GLN A 19 -9.91 -13.03 19.57
N MET A 20 -10.14 -12.27 18.50
CA MET A 20 -9.10 -11.94 17.53
C MET A 20 -7.96 -11.14 18.18
N GLN A 21 -8.29 -10.20 19.06
CA GLN A 21 -7.30 -9.47 19.85
C GLN A 21 -6.44 -10.40 20.69
N ALA A 22 -7.05 -11.34 21.43
CA ALA A 22 -6.31 -12.32 22.21
C ALA A 22 -5.36 -13.16 21.33
N PHE A 23 -5.80 -13.58 20.14
CA PHE A 23 -4.97 -14.35 19.21
C PHE A 23 -3.80 -13.55 18.62
N VAL A 24 -3.97 -12.24 18.42
CA VAL A 24 -2.89 -11.36 17.99
C VAL A 24 -1.86 -11.17 19.11
N LEU A 25 -2.32 -10.96 20.35
CA LEU A 25 -1.45 -10.84 21.52
C LEU A 25 -0.70 -12.14 21.83
N GLU A 26 -1.31 -13.29 21.57
CA GLU A 26 -0.69 -14.61 21.72
C GLU A 26 0.23 -14.99 20.53
N GLY A 27 0.25 -14.18 19.46
CA GLY A 27 1.06 -14.43 18.27
C GLY A 27 0.51 -15.52 17.34
N ARG A 28 -0.70 -16.02 17.60
CA ARG A 28 -1.40 -17.00 16.74
C ARG A 28 -1.91 -16.37 15.45
N VAL A 29 -2.27 -15.09 15.50
CA VAL A 29 -2.64 -14.28 14.34
C VAL A 29 -1.60 -13.16 14.20
N ASN A 30 -0.91 -13.14 13.06
CA ASN A 30 0.07 -12.12 12.70
C ASN A 30 -0.33 -11.42 11.39
N ALA A 31 0.43 -10.42 10.96
CA ALA A 31 0.10 -9.61 9.78
C ALA A 31 -0.08 -10.43 8.49
N ASN A 32 0.54 -11.61 8.39
CA ASN A 32 0.44 -12.52 7.24
C ASN A 32 -0.65 -13.60 7.40
N SER A 33 -1.33 -13.65 8.55
CA SER A 33 -2.40 -14.62 8.80
C SER A 33 -3.62 -14.26 7.96
N LEU A 34 -4.26 -15.25 7.37
CA LEU A 34 -5.41 -15.05 6.51
C LEU A 34 -6.67 -14.94 7.35
N ILE A 35 -7.33 -13.79 7.31
CA ILE A 35 -8.57 -13.51 8.05
C ILE A 35 -9.61 -12.88 7.13
N THR A 36 -10.88 -12.94 7.53
CA THR A 36 -11.96 -12.20 6.89
C THR A 36 -13.10 -11.93 7.86
N ASN A 37 -13.81 -10.83 7.66
CA ASN A 37 -15.08 -10.52 8.33
C ASN A 37 -16.31 -10.88 7.46
N ASP A 38 -16.08 -11.31 6.22
CA ASP A 38 -17.11 -11.78 5.30
C ASP A 38 -16.58 -12.97 4.48
N ILE A 39 -17.20 -14.14 4.64
CA ILE A 39 -16.72 -15.37 4.01
C ILE A 39 -16.84 -15.35 2.48
N ASN A 40 -17.74 -14.53 1.93
CA ASN A 40 -17.98 -14.41 0.49
C ASN A 40 -16.89 -13.58 -0.20
N SER A 41 -16.28 -12.65 0.53
CA SER A 41 -15.21 -11.77 0.04
C SER A 41 -13.85 -12.49 -0.07
N GLY A 42 -13.71 -13.69 0.51
CA GLY A 42 -12.44 -14.42 0.58
C GLY A 42 -11.58 -14.02 1.78
N PHE A 43 -10.42 -14.68 1.94
CA PHE A 43 -9.50 -14.44 3.05
C PHE A 43 -8.31 -13.60 2.63
N PHE A 44 -7.98 -12.60 3.44
CA PHE A 44 -6.88 -11.67 3.18
C PHE A 44 -5.95 -11.59 4.38
N SER A 45 -4.72 -11.14 4.16
CA SER A 45 -3.73 -10.96 5.23
C SER A 45 -4.25 -10.03 6.32
N ALA A 46 -4.07 -10.38 7.59
CA ALA A 46 -4.58 -9.62 8.74
C ALA A 46 -4.07 -8.18 8.77
N GLY A 47 -2.83 -7.95 8.33
CA GLY A 47 -2.25 -6.60 8.22
C GLY A 47 -2.95 -5.70 7.20
N ALA A 48 -3.80 -6.25 6.33
CA ALA A 48 -4.62 -5.46 5.41
C ALA A 48 -5.89 -4.88 6.07
N PHE A 49 -6.23 -5.34 7.29
CA PHE A 49 -7.40 -4.89 8.03
C PHE A 49 -7.01 -3.90 9.12
N GLU A 50 -7.74 -2.79 9.20
CA GLU A 50 -7.56 -1.80 10.28
C GLU A 50 -7.78 -2.44 11.66
N ALA A 51 -8.74 -3.37 11.76
CA ALA A 51 -9.04 -4.14 12.97
C ALA A 51 -7.79 -4.81 13.59
N PHE A 52 -6.87 -5.31 12.76
CA PHE A 52 -5.61 -5.89 13.22
C PHE A 52 -4.68 -4.86 13.87
N GLY A 53 -4.70 -3.61 13.41
CA GLY A 53 -3.96 -2.49 14.03
C GLY A 53 -4.47 -2.17 15.44
N PHE A 54 -5.78 -2.24 15.66
CA PHE A 54 -6.38 -2.12 16.99
C PHE A 54 -6.01 -3.30 17.90
N TRP A 55 -6.08 -4.53 17.38
CA TRP A 55 -5.79 -5.75 18.13
C TRP A 55 -4.32 -5.90 18.53
N SER A 56 -3.40 -5.47 17.67
CA SER A 56 -1.95 -5.49 17.92
C SER A 56 -1.48 -4.38 18.87
N GLY A 57 -2.39 -3.50 19.31
CA GLY A 57 -2.07 -2.40 20.22
C GLY A 57 -1.22 -1.29 19.59
N GLN A 58 -1.14 -1.24 18.26
CA GLN A 58 -0.36 -0.21 17.54
C GLN A 58 -1.08 1.14 17.42
N GLN A 59 -2.35 1.23 17.83
CA GLN A 59 -3.03 2.51 18.03
C GLN A 59 -2.96 2.95 19.50
N LYS A 60 -2.05 3.89 19.78
CA LYS A 60 -1.97 4.60 21.06
C LYS A 60 -3.06 5.68 21.09
N ILE A 61 -4.07 5.51 21.95
CA ILE A 61 -4.95 6.62 22.33
C ILE A 61 -4.12 7.61 23.16
N ALA A 62 -3.91 8.81 22.63
CA ALA A 62 -3.26 9.88 23.36
C ALA A 62 -4.22 10.46 24.41
N VAL A 63 -3.97 10.14 25.69
CA VAL A 63 -4.40 10.95 26.84
C VAL A 63 -3.17 11.20 27.71
N GLY A 64 -2.87 12.48 27.92
CA GLY A 64 -1.54 12.95 28.32
C GLY A 64 -1.08 12.52 29.71
N ALA A 65 0.23 12.25 29.81
CA ALA A 65 1.03 12.52 31.00
C ALA A 65 2.51 12.72 30.57
N THR A 66 3.11 13.76 31.13
CA THR A 66 4.49 14.25 30.96
C THR A 66 5.57 13.30 31.50
N GLN A 67 6.78 13.43 30.93
CA GLN A 67 8.10 12.93 31.38
C GLN A 67 8.28 11.39 31.29
N ASN A 68 9.37 10.83 30.74
CA ASN A 68 10.77 11.20 30.91
C ASN A 68 11.65 10.47 29.87
N GLN A 69 12.58 11.21 29.28
CA GLN A 69 13.98 10.87 28.93
C GLN A 69 14.38 9.60 28.13
N SER A 70 15.00 9.91 26.99
CA SER A 70 16.39 9.54 26.61
C SER A 70 16.71 8.11 26.14
N TYR A 71 16.94 7.97 24.83
CA TYR A 71 17.85 6.95 24.29
C TYR A 71 18.82 7.58 23.30
N HIS A 72 20.07 7.73 23.75
CA HIS A 72 21.23 8.00 22.90
C HIS A 72 21.85 6.67 22.42
N ALA A 73 22.27 6.67 21.15
CA ALA A 73 23.39 5.96 20.51
C ALA A 73 23.43 4.40 20.42
N ILE A 74 23.68 3.94 19.18
CA ILE A 74 24.12 2.61 18.71
C ILE A 74 25.51 2.19 19.23
N PRO A 75 25.82 0.87 19.33
CA PRO A 75 26.62 0.21 18.27
C PRO A 75 26.25 -1.28 17.96
N ALA A 76 27.00 -1.85 16.99
CA ALA A 76 26.85 -3.04 16.14
C ALA A 76 26.58 -4.47 16.73
N ILE A 77 26.21 -5.36 15.77
CA ILE A 77 25.81 -6.80 15.73
C ILE A 77 26.75 -7.81 16.43
N PRO A 78 26.29 -9.05 16.77
CA PRO A 78 26.46 -10.21 15.84
C PRO A 78 25.29 -11.24 15.80
N SER A 79 25.19 -11.96 14.67
CA SER A 79 24.19 -13.00 14.35
C SER A 79 24.53 -14.39 14.90
N PRO A 80 23.54 -15.30 15.07
CA PRO A 80 23.78 -16.75 15.02
C PRO A 80 23.20 -17.41 13.77
N ARG A 81 24.01 -18.28 13.16
CA ARG A 81 23.72 -19.17 12.02
C ARG A 81 22.91 -20.40 12.45
N PRO A 82 22.12 -20.99 11.54
CA PRO A 82 22.17 -22.45 11.37
C PRO A 82 22.36 -22.89 9.90
N THR A 83 22.96 -24.07 9.73
CA THR A 83 23.08 -24.91 8.50
C THR A 83 22.36 -26.26 8.78
N PRO A 84 22.13 -27.21 7.82
CA PRO A 84 22.45 -27.30 6.38
C PRO A 84 21.26 -27.72 5.44
N SER A 85 21.54 -27.76 4.13
CA SER A 85 20.66 -28.04 2.96
C SER A 85 20.25 -29.52 2.75
N PRO A 86 19.36 -29.82 1.77
CA PRO A 86 19.87 -30.48 0.56
C PRO A 86 19.37 -29.87 -0.76
N HIS A 87 20.31 -29.78 -1.71
CA HIS A 87 20.09 -29.45 -3.11
C HIS A 87 19.64 -30.69 -3.89
N THR A 88 18.68 -30.54 -4.81
CA THR A 88 18.60 -31.39 -6.01
C THR A 88 18.82 -30.53 -7.24
N THR A 89 20.02 -30.70 -7.78
CA THR A 89 20.44 -30.74 -9.19
C THR A 89 19.44 -30.26 -10.25
N GLN A 90 19.78 -29.17 -10.94
CA GLN A 90 19.76 -29.16 -12.41
C GLN A 90 21.06 -28.53 -12.93
N THR A 91 21.65 -29.25 -13.88
CA THR A 91 22.97 -29.14 -14.51
C THR A 91 23.04 -27.97 -15.52
N PRO A 92 24.25 -27.61 -16.01
CA PRO A 92 24.54 -26.34 -16.67
C PRO A 92 24.20 -26.34 -18.16
N GLN A 93 23.53 -25.28 -18.63
CA GLN A 93 23.34 -25.02 -20.07
C GLN A 93 24.39 -24.01 -20.56
N PRO A 94 25.14 -24.30 -21.65
CA PRO A 94 26.21 -23.43 -22.13
C PRO A 94 25.70 -22.30 -23.03
N ALA A 95 26.30 -21.12 -22.85
CA ALA A 95 26.44 -19.99 -23.78
C ALA A 95 25.19 -19.55 -24.57
N GLN A 96 24.55 -18.48 -24.09
CA GLN A 96 24.17 -17.32 -24.89
C GLN A 96 23.78 -16.19 -23.93
N GLN A 97 24.63 -15.18 -23.83
CA GLN A 97 24.34 -13.93 -23.15
C GLN A 97 23.95 -12.93 -24.24
N PRO A 98 22.65 -12.65 -24.49
CA PRO A 98 22.30 -11.36 -25.02
C PRO A 98 22.56 -10.36 -23.90
N ALA A 99 23.32 -9.32 -24.21
CA ALA A 99 23.41 -8.15 -23.35
C ALA A 99 21.99 -7.65 -23.05
N HIS A 100 21.49 -7.87 -21.84
CA HIS A 100 20.38 -7.09 -21.31
C HIS A 100 20.97 -5.74 -20.95
N THR A 101 21.06 -4.88 -21.96
CA THR A 101 20.97 -3.43 -21.78
C THR A 101 19.99 -3.13 -20.65
N PRO A 102 20.32 -2.25 -19.68
CA PRO A 102 19.28 -1.68 -18.87
C PRO A 102 18.32 -1.02 -19.86
N VAL A 103 17.13 -1.60 -20.00
CA VAL A 103 16.04 -0.94 -20.68
C VAL A 103 15.69 0.20 -19.74
N SER A 104 16.41 1.31 -19.90
CA SER A 104 15.89 2.62 -19.55
C SER A 104 14.59 2.69 -20.34
N VAL A 105 13.48 2.37 -19.68
CA VAL A 105 12.17 2.76 -20.15
C VAL A 105 12.24 4.27 -20.19
N SER A 106 12.67 4.81 -21.33
CA SER A 106 12.52 6.20 -21.68
C SER A 106 11.03 6.45 -21.51
N ALA A 107 10.68 7.04 -20.36
CA ALA A 107 9.38 7.62 -20.12
C ALA A 107 9.06 8.41 -21.37
N SER A 108 8.13 7.90 -22.18
CA SER A 108 7.69 8.60 -23.36
C SER A 108 6.97 9.83 -22.84
N ALA A 109 7.70 10.95 -22.71
CA ALA A 109 7.12 12.23 -22.37
C ALA A 109 6.07 12.49 -23.45
N GLY A 110 4.80 12.34 -23.07
CA GLY A 110 3.69 12.56 -23.96
C GLY A 110 3.42 14.06 -24.08
N ALA A 111 2.57 14.45 -25.02
CA ALA A 111 2.04 15.81 -25.03
C ALA A 111 1.45 16.17 -23.65
N PRO A 112 1.54 17.44 -23.21
CA PRO A 112 1.06 17.83 -21.89
C PRO A 112 -0.45 17.58 -21.77
N ARG A 113 -0.83 16.84 -20.73
CA ARG A 113 -2.20 16.44 -20.41
C ARG A 113 -2.64 17.03 -19.09
N VAL A 114 -3.96 17.09 -18.89
CA VAL A 114 -4.56 17.54 -17.63
C VAL A 114 -5.00 16.32 -16.82
N PHE A 115 -4.62 16.30 -15.55
CA PHE A 115 -5.01 15.28 -14.59
C PHE A 115 -5.86 15.92 -13.50
N LEU A 116 -6.91 15.21 -13.08
CA LEU A 116 -7.56 15.47 -11.80
C LEU A 116 -6.78 14.72 -10.72
N VAL A 117 -6.35 15.45 -9.69
CA VAL A 117 -5.65 14.88 -8.54
C VAL A 117 -6.47 15.18 -7.30
N MET A 118 -6.86 14.12 -6.59
CA MET A 118 -7.53 14.20 -5.30
C MET A 118 -6.63 13.59 -4.23
N ALA A 119 -6.33 14.31 -3.16
CA ALA A 119 -5.55 13.79 -2.05
C ALA A 119 -6.13 14.21 -0.70
N GLU A 120 -6.43 13.22 0.13
CA GLU A 120 -6.81 13.40 1.53
C GLU A 120 -5.57 13.09 2.37
N ILE A 121 -4.86 14.14 2.77
CA ILE A 121 -3.60 14.03 3.51
C ILE A 121 -3.89 14.32 4.98
N ASN A 122 -3.83 13.26 5.79
CA ASN A 122 -4.00 13.33 7.25
C ASN A 122 -2.65 13.33 7.97
N SER A 123 -1.58 12.97 7.24
CA SER A 123 -0.20 13.00 7.72
C SER A 123 0.42 14.40 7.65
N GLU A 124 1.62 14.55 8.22
CA GLU A 124 2.44 15.75 8.06
C GLU A 124 3.05 15.88 6.63
N GLY A 125 2.74 14.92 5.72
CA GLY A 125 3.30 14.79 4.36
C GLY A 125 2.81 15.82 3.34
N THR A 126 1.91 16.74 3.71
CA THR A 126 1.29 17.72 2.78
C THR A 126 2.32 18.52 1.97
N MET A 127 3.39 19.00 2.62
CA MET A 127 4.44 19.79 1.96
C MET A 127 5.27 18.94 0.97
N GLY A 128 5.55 17.68 1.33
CA GLY A 128 6.25 16.75 0.46
C GLY A 128 5.43 16.43 -0.79
N PHE A 129 4.13 16.19 -0.61
CA PHE A 129 3.18 15.95 -1.69
C PHE A 129 3.09 17.14 -2.66
N LEU A 130 2.92 18.36 -2.15
CA LEU A 130 2.82 19.55 -3.00
C LEU A 130 4.11 19.80 -3.79
N HIS A 131 5.28 19.61 -3.17
CA HIS A 131 6.55 19.73 -3.88
C HIS A 131 6.69 18.66 -4.96
N ALA A 132 6.33 17.40 -4.67
CA ALA A 132 6.33 16.34 -5.67
C ALA A 132 5.36 16.66 -6.82
N LEU A 133 4.17 17.19 -6.53
CA LEU A 133 3.17 17.57 -7.53
C LEU A 133 3.68 18.66 -8.47
N GLN A 134 4.29 19.72 -7.92
CA GLN A 134 4.86 20.83 -8.69
C GLN A 134 6.06 20.41 -9.56
N LYS A 135 6.80 19.37 -9.16
CA LYS A 135 7.90 18.82 -9.97
C LYS A 135 7.41 18.25 -11.30
N PHE A 136 6.17 17.77 -11.37
CA PHE A 136 5.60 17.18 -12.59
C PHE A 136 4.96 18.19 -13.54
N GLY A 137 4.74 19.42 -13.09
CA GLY A 137 4.21 20.49 -13.94
C GLY A 137 3.38 21.52 -13.17
N GLN A 138 2.50 22.19 -13.89
CA GLN A 138 1.67 23.25 -13.33
C GLN A 138 0.48 22.64 -12.58
N ALA A 139 0.45 22.83 -11.26
CA ALA A 139 -0.65 22.40 -10.40
C ALA A 139 -1.50 23.59 -9.95
N GLU A 140 -2.80 23.55 -10.24
CA GLU A 140 -3.78 24.54 -9.83
C GLU A 140 -4.72 23.92 -8.79
N ARG A 141 -4.92 24.59 -7.66
CA ARG A 141 -5.79 24.08 -6.59
C ARG A 141 -7.23 24.53 -6.85
N VAL A 142 -8.16 23.57 -6.95
CA VAL A 142 -9.58 23.83 -7.25
C VAL A 142 -10.45 23.64 -6.01
N GLY A 143 -10.04 22.78 -5.08
CA GLY A 143 -10.76 22.49 -3.86
C GLY A 143 -9.83 22.22 -2.68
N ASN A 144 -10.39 21.76 -1.56
CA ASN A 144 -9.56 21.59 -0.36
C ASN A 144 -8.54 20.44 -0.51
N THR A 145 -8.98 19.37 -1.18
CA THR A 145 -8.25 18.13 -1.45
C THR A 145 -8.13 17.86 -2.95
N VAL A 146 -8.38 18.87 -3.80
CA VAL A 146 -8.53 18.69 -5.26
C VAL A 146 -7.64 19.67 -6.02
N TRP A 147 -6.87 19.14 -6.96
CA TRP A 147 -5.98 19.87 -7.85
C TRP A 147 -6.18 19.44 -9.31
N LEU A 148 -5.96 20.39 -10.21
CA LEU A 148 -5.72 20.12 -11.63
C LEU A 148 -4.22 20.18 -11.87
N LEU A 149 -3.66 19.16 -12.50
CA LEU A 149 -2.24 19.10 -12.84
C LEU A 149 -2.09 19.03 -14.35
N LYS A 150 -1.34 19.97 -14.94
CA LYS A 150 -0.86 19.87 -16.32
C LYS A 150 0.52 19.22 -16.33
N SER A 151 0.65 18.02 -16.88
CA SER A 151 1.91 17.25 -16.91
C SER A 151 2.07 16.43 -18.19
N GLU A 152 3.31 16.13 -18.56
CA GLU A 152 3.67 15.19 -19.65
C GLU A 152 3.85 13.75 -19.15
N ALA A 153 3.83 13.55 -17.82
CA ALA A 153 3.98 12.24 -17.19
C ALA A 153 2.72 11.37 -17.34
N SER A 154 2.89 10.05 -17.22
CA SER A 154 1.77 9.12 -17.18
C SER A 154 1.11 9.07 -15.79
N VAL A 155 -0.15 8.65 -15.71
CA VAL A 155 -0.89 8.54 -14.44
C VAL A 155 -0.22 7.58 -13.45
N GLU A 156 0.46 6.54 -13.95
CA GLU A 156 1.21 5.57 -13.14
C GLU A 156 2.49 6.17 -12.56
N GLN A 157 3.18 7.01 -13.35
CA GLN A 157 4.36 7.74 -12.89
C GLN A 157 3.99 8.76 -11.82
N LEU A 158 2.91 9.50 -12.05
CA LEU A 158 2.36 10.43 -11.06
C LEU A 158 1.96 9.70 -9.78
N ARG A 159 1.18 8.61 -9.88
CA ARG A 159 0.79 7.80 -8.72
C ARG A 159 1.99 7.32 -7.92
N ASN A 160 2.98 6.71 -8.58
CA ASN A 160 4.16 6.15 -7.92
C ASN A 160 4.97 7.23 -7.18
N ALA A 161 5.17 8.40 -7.80
CA ALA A 161 5.95 9.47 -7.18
C ALA A 161 5.18 10.18 -6.07
N LEU A 162 3.89 10.45 -6.25
CA LEU A 162 3.06 11.09 -5.25
C LEU A 162 2.80 10.17 -4.06
N SER A 163 2.56 8.87 -4.27
CA SER A 163 2.34 7.92 -3.16
C SER A 163 3.56 7.76 -2.25
N GLN A 164 4.78 8.04 -2.74
CA GLN A 164 5.99 8.00 -1.90
C GLN A 164 6.04 9.14 -0.87
N THR A 165 5.24 10.18 -1.05
CA THR A 165 5.14 11.31 -0.11
C THR A 165 4.03 11.13 0.92
N LEU A 166 3.26 10.05 0.77
CA LEU A 166 2.05 9.76 1.52
C LEU A 166 2.27 8.53 2.41
N ASP A 167 1.59 8.49 3.55
CA ASP A 167 1.60 7.33 4.44
C ASP A 167 0.33 6.47 4.30
N SER A 168 0.17 5.48 5.18
CA SER A 168 -0.97 4.57 5.18
C SER A 168 -2.29 5.19 5.65
N GLN A 169 -2.33 6.46 6.06
CA GLN A 169 -3.55 7.20 6.43
C GLN A 169 -3.96 8.23 5.37
N ASP A 170 -3.08 8.48 4.41
CA ASP A 170 -3.32 9.39 3.31
C ASP A 170 -3.96 8.65 2.13
N ARG A 171 -4.90 9.29 1.44
CA ARG A 171 -5.55 8.74 0.25
C ARG A 171 -5.22 9.58 -0.96
N LEU A 172 -5.05 8.92 -2.10
CA LEU A 172 -4.77 9.58 -3.36
C LEU A 172 -5.58 8.93 -4.48
N PHE A 173 -6.24 9.78 -5.27
CA PHE A 173 -6.95 9.41 -6.48
C PHE A 173 -6.47 10.31 -7.63
N LEU A 174 -6.17 9.71 -8.77
CA LEU A 174 -5.79 10.39 -9.99
C LEU A 174 -6.71 9.95 -11.12
N LEU A 175 -7.04 10.88 -12.00
CA LEU A 175 -7.72 10.59 -13.27
C LEU A 175 -7.00 11.31 -14.41
N ASP A 176 -6.56 10.53 -15.39
CA ASP A 176 -6.11 11.05 -16.68
C ASP A 176 -7.34 11.42 -17.53
N SER A 177 -7.53 12.73 -17.76
CA SER A 177 -8.68 13.24 -18.51
C SER A 177 -8.66 12.87 -20.00
N HIS A 178 -7.51 12.49 -20.54
CA HIS A 178 -7.36 12.18 -21.96
C HIS A 178 -7.55 10.68 -22.24
N ASN A 179 -6.92 9.84 -21.42
CA ASN A 179 -6.99 8.37 -21.58
C ASN A 179 -8.13 7.73 -20.79
N ASN A 180 -8.94 8.54 -20.08
CA ASN A 180 -9.96 8.08 -19.14
C ASN A 180 -9.44 7.01 -18.19
N LYS A 181 -8.23 7.21 -17.66
CA LYS A 181 -7.52 6.20 -16.88
C LYS A 181 -7.40 6.62 -15.41
N PRO A 182 -8.06 5.92 -14.49
CA PRO A 182 -7.94 6.18 -13.06
C PRO A 182 -6.72 5.46 -12.49
N ALA A 183 -6.12 6.04 -11.44
CA ALA A 183 -5.11 5.38 -10.62
C ALA A 183 -5.22 5.90 -9.19
N TRP A 184 -5.03 5.05 -8.19
CA TRP A 184 -5.21 5.44 -6.80
C TRP A 184 -4.22 4.77 -5.86
N PHE A 185 -4.11 5.31 -4.66
CA PHE A 185 -3.32 4.78 -3.56
C PHE A 185 -4.13 4.87 -2.27
N ASN A 186 -4.11 3.78 -1.50
CA ASN A 186 -4.70 3.69 -0.17
C ASN A 186 -6.20 4.05 -0.08
N ILE A 187 -7.00 3.64 -1.08
CA ILE A 187 -8.44 3.93 -1.15
C ILE A 187 -9.33 2.90 -0.44
N GLY A 188 -8.71 1.79 0.03
CA GLY A 188 -9.41 0.64 0.61
C GLY A 188 -9.87 -0.38 -0.43
N ALA A 189 -9.91 -1.65 -0.04
CA ALA A 189 -10.21 -2.76 -0.95
C ALA A 189 -11.65 -2.74 -1.51
N ASP A 190 -12.63 -2.32 -0.72
CA ASP A 190 -14.02 -2.17 -1.17
C ASP A 190 -14.14 -1.14 -2.30
N LEU A 191 -13.59 0.07 -2.06
CA LEU A 191 -13.68 1.16 -3.00
C LEU A 191 -12.83 0.89 -4.26
N ASP A 192 -11.72 0.17 -4.14
CA ASP A 192 -10.94 -0.35 -5.28
C ASP A 192 -11.81 -1.18 -6.23
N HIS A 193 -12.57 -2.17 -5.72
CA HIS A 193 -13.45 -3.00 -6.54
C HIS A 193 -14.54 -2.17 -7.21
N ARG A 194 -15.19 -1.27 -6.45
CA ARG A 194 -16.25 -0.41 -6.97
C ARG A 194 -15.76 0.54 -8.05
N ILE A 195 -14.56 1.12 -7.88
CA ILE A 195 -13.97 1.98 -8.91
C ILE A 195 -13.59 1.16 -10.14
N ARG A 196 -13.04 -0.05 -9.98
CA ARG A 196 -12.76 -0.93 -11.13
C ARG A 196 -14.02 -1.27 -11.89
N ASP A 197 -15.11 -1.61 -11.20
CA ASP A 197 -16.42 -1.91 -11.79
C ASP A 197 -16.92 -0.75 -12.65
N LEU A 198 -16.83 0.50 -12.14
CA LEU A 198 -17.20 1.70 -12.90
C LEU A 198 -16.39 1.94 -14.19
N TRP A 199 -15.17 1.40 -14.27
CA TRP A 199 -14.27 1.50 -15.42
C TRP A 199 -14.15 0.20 -16.22
N GLN A 200 -14.91 -0.84 -15.86
CA GLN A 200 -15.14 -1.96 -16.76
C GLN A 200 -16.14 -1.47 -17.81
N ASP A 201 -15.68 -1.42 -19.06
CA ASP A 201 -16.57 -1.27 -20.21
C ASP A 201 -17.60 -2.40 -20.13
N ASP A 202 -18.89 -2.06 -20.02
CA ASP A 202 -19.98 -3.00 -20.34
C ASP A 202 -19.71 -3.37 -21.81
N GLN A 203 -19.07 -4.52 -22.03
CA GLN A 203 -18.85 -5.08 -23.36
C GLN A 203 -20.23 -5.46 -23.92
N GLY A 204 -20.90 -4.45 -24.49
CA GLY A 204 -22.18 -4.55 -25.20
C GLY A 204 -22.07 -3.96 -26.60
#